data_AF-A0A9N9KTS9-F1
#
_entry.id   AF-A0A9N9KTS9-F1
#
_cell.length_a   1.000
_cell.length_b   1.000
_cell.length_c   1.000
_cell.angle_alpha   90.00
_cell.angle_beta   90.00
_cell.angle_gamma   90.00
#
_symmetry.space_group_name_H-M   'P 1'
#
loop_
_entity.id
_entity.type
_entity.pdbx_description
1 polymer ?
#
loop_
_entity_poly.entity_id
_entity_poly.type
_entity_poly.pdbx_seq_one_letter_code
_entity_poly.pdbx_strand_id
1 'polypeptide(L)'
;MPYLHWEIKSRQIRMAEVIAELSKSNTPHSPADQAECDQRKREEQRKRIEQERRRFASDWTRLQYLTKFEKEHGHLPKTRSKHLGNYLLSVARVAEQMEFEADERLLRNFLHEKSPLHVRRTLDQSYFWTLQDTATRDRDQVVYRGTRGGKRPQGRIVMVDQLWMWILDEHTILTSFPRRWGRNKPDSSGVHKSLRDRLSLGEDEINSVFDLALIILDQCSRVFFDRTKPRDNRPEVMDIFGNTVASLTHKKTDSYELFWRQSEKDLALSNHHVTRSHRTYLNINPEGALLRECEDVIEELHMMKRVFIQQSQVVKDFKKSLDKMNANYEVEKLQKGIHDGEPRVDHDTILRAQELVDHIDERMSEIGNLESEAKRTNQQLHSLLALKQQQASIIEARLALERAVQANSQGRSVMLFTVVTILFLPLSFFTSLFGMNNSDWSNDLLGLHEQLRLMRGFSSAPHPLS
;
A
#
# COMPACT_ATOMS: atom_id res chain seq x y z
N MET A 1 -0.90 26.25 0.91
CA MET A 1 -0.34 25.41 -0.19
C MET A 1 0.00 24.03 0.35
N PRO A 2 -0.46 22.92 -0.25
CA PRO A 2 -0.04 21.59 0.16
C PRO A 2 1.39 21.28 -0.31
N TYR A 3 2.13 20.53 0.49
CA TYR A 3 3.46 20.06 0.11
C TYR A 3 3.77 18.68 0.65
N LEU A 4 4.66 17.98 -0.05
CA LEU A 4 5.04 16.64 0.32
C LEU A 4 6.09 16.67 1.43
N HIS A 5 5.89 15.83 2.43
CA HIS A 5 6.83 15.57 3.50
C HIS A 5 6.80 14.07 3.84
N TRP A 6 7.54 13.65 4.85
CA TRP A 6 7.54 12.27 5.33
C TRP A 6 7.46 12.19 6.86
N GLU A 7 7.00 11.05 7.35
CA GLU A 7 6.99 10.72 8.78
C GLU A 7 7.44 9.27 9.03
N ILE A 8 7.84 8.97 10.26
CA ILE A 8 8.07 7.60 10.70
C ILE A 8 6.71 6.91 10.94
N LYS A 9 6.54 5.70 10.44
CA LYS A 9 5.26 4.98 10.50
C LYS A 9 4.75 4.78 11.93
N SER A 10 5.61 4.47 12.90
CA SER A 10 5.19 4.32 14.31
C SER A 10 4.59 5.60 14.88
N ARG A 11 5.18 6.75 14.54
CA ARG A 11 4.70 8.07 14.97
C ARG A 11 3.37 8.44 14.30
N GLN A 12 3.25 8.16 13.00
CA GLN A 12 1.99 8.37 12.28
C GLN A 12 0.85 7.48 12.84
N ILE A 13 1.13 6.23 13.19
CA ILE A 13 0.16 5.34 13.83
C ILE A 13 -0.28 5.92 15.18
N ARG A 14 0.66 6.38 16.01
CA ARG A 14 0.34 6.98 17.30
C ARG A 14 -0.55 8.23 17.16
N MET A 15 -0.22 9.10 16.21
CA MET A 15 -1.05 10.27 15.88
C MET A 15 -2.48 9.84 15.49
N ALA A 16 -2.61 8.84 14.62
CA ALA A 16 -3.91 8.33 14.18
C ALA A 16 -4.72 7.68 15.32
N GLU A 17 -4.07 6.94 16.23
CA GLU A 17 -4.69 6.37 17.42
C GLU A 17 -5.28 7.45 18.32
N VAL A 18 -4.51 8.51 18.61
CA VAL A 18 -4.96 9.61 19.47
C VAL A 18 -6.13 10.36 18.84
N ILE A 19 -6.11 10.57 17.52
CA ILE A 19 -7.23 11.17 16.79
C ILE A 19 -8.47 10.28 16.86
N ALA A 20 -8.31 8.98 16.64
CA ALA A 20 -9.43 8.03 16.71
C ALA A 20 -10.03 7.95 18.12
N GLU A 21 -9.20 7.97 19.17
CA GLU A 21 -9.64 8.07 20.56
C GLU A 21 -10.47 9.34 20.78
N LEU A 22 -9.95 10.50 20.36
CA LEU A 22 -10.62 11.79 20.52
C LEU A 22 -11.95 11.87 19.76
N SER A 23 -11.98 11.38 18.52
CA SER A 23 -13.17 11.38 17.68
C SER A 23 -14.27 10.47 18.22
N LYS A 24 -13.94 9.29 18.76
CA LYS A 24 -14.93 8.43 19.45
C LYS A 24 -15.51 9.09 20.70
N SER A 25 -14.71 9.93 21.35
CA SER A 25 -15.06 10.54 22.62
C SER A 25 -15.93 11.81 22.51
N ASN A 26 -16.10 12.33 21.28
CA ASN A 26 -16.82 13.56 20.97
C ASN A 26 -18.20 13.33 20.30
N THR A 27 -18.77 12.12 20.42
CA THR A 27 -20.19 11.89 20.10
C THR A 27 -21.05 12.80 20.98
N PRO A 28 -22.08 13.48 20.44
CA PRO A 28 -22.78 14.52 21.17
C PRO A 28 -23.51 13.93 22.38
N HIS A 29 -22.95 14.14 23.55
CA HIS A 29 -23.63 13.99 24.82
C HIS A 29 -23.87 15.37 25.42
N SER A 30 -24.94 15.51 26.19
CA SER A 30 -25.36 16.78 26.79
C SER A 30 -24.18 17.43 27.54
N PRO A 31 -24.08 18.77 27.64
CA PRO A 31 -23.00 19.43 28.37
C PRO A 31 -22.80 18.95 29.82
N ALA A 32 -23.83 18.38 30.46
CA ALA A 32 -23.72 17.70 31.75
C ALA A 32 -22.97 16.35 31.67
N ASP A 33 -23.17 15.59 30.60
CA ASP A 33 -22.50 14.31 30.35
C ASP A 33 -21.03 14.50 29.93
N GLN A 34 -20.69 15.62 29.28
CA GLN A 34 -19.29 15.95 28.92
C GLN A 34 -18.42 16.18 30.15
N ALA A 35 -18.91 16.92 31.15
CA ALA A 35 -18.18 17.14 32.40
C ALA A 35 -17.98 15.83 33.20
N GLU A 36 -19.01 14.98 33.26
CA GLU A 36 -18.93 13.68 33.93
C GLU A 36 -18.03 12.69 33.17
N CYS A 37 -18.07 12.70 31.83
CA CYS A 37 -17.21 11.90 30.96
C CYS A 37 -15.74 12.32 31.07
N ASP A 38 -15.45 13.62 31.11
CA ASP A 38 -14.09 14.14 31.30
C ASP A 38 -13.53 13.82 32.69
N GLN A 39 -14.38 13.83 33.72
CA GLN A 39 -14.00 13.42 35.07
C GLN A 39 -13.71 11.92 35.14
N ARG A 40 -14.56 11.08 34.52
CA ARG A 40 -14.33 9.63 34.40
C ARG A 40 -13.07 9.31 33.61
N LYS A 41 -12.80 10.01 32.49
CA LYS A 41 -11.57 9.85 31.69
C LYS A 41 -10.32 10.26 32.47
N ARG A 42 -10.36 11.36 33.21
CA ARG A 42 -9.25 11.77 34.10
C ARG A 42 -8.99 10.72 35.18
N GLU A 43 -10.04 10.11 35.73
CA GLU A 43 -9.90 9.01 36.67
C GLU A 43 -9.36 7.74 36.03
N GLU A 44 -9.80 7.36 34.84
CA GLU A 44 -9.29 6.20 34.10
C GLU A 44 -7.82 6.38 33.70
N GLN A 45 -7.45 7.56 33.23
CA GLN A 45 -6.07 7.90 32.90
C GLN A 45 -5.20 7.90 34.16
N ARG A 46 -5.70 8.44 35.28
CA ARG A 46 -5.04 8.31 36.60
C ARG A 46 -4.89 6.85 37.02
N LYS A 47 -5.91 6.01 36.86
CA LYS A 47 -5.86 4.58 37.19
C LYS A 47 -4.87 3.81 36.30
N ARG A 48 -4.78 4.14 35.01
CA ARG A 48 -3.77 3.58 34.09
C ARG A 48 -2.36 3.99 34.49
N ILE A 49 -2.13 5.28 34.75
CA ILE A 49 -0.84 5.80 35.23
C ILE A 49 -0.46 5.14 36.56
N GLU A 50 -1.42 5.01 37.48
CA GLU A 50 -1.20 4.37 38.79
C GLU A 50 -0.90 2.86 38.64
N GLN A 51 -1.55 2.15 37.71
CA GLN A 51 -1.24 0.76 37.40
C GLN A 51 0.16 0.60 36.81
N GLU A 52 0.55 1.44 35.85
CA GLU A 52 1.90 1.42 35.30
C GLU A 52 2.94 1.79 36.35
N ARG A 53 2.65 2.78 37.20
CA ARG A 53 3.51 3.18 38.32
C ARG A 53 3.68 2.05 39.33
N ARG A 54 2.62 1.29 39.63
CA ARG A 54 2.69 0.09 40.51
C ARG A 54 3.50 -1.04 39.89
N ARG A 55 3.32 -1.31 38.59
CA ARG A 55 4.16 -2.29 37.85
C ARG A 55 5.63 -1.88 37.88
N PHE A 56 5.90 -0.61 37.60
CA PHE A 56 7.24 -0.06 37.65
C PHE A 56 7.85 -0.11 39.06
N ALA A 57 7.07 0.20 40.10
CA ALA A 57 7.51 0.12 41.49
C ALA A 57 7.84 -1.33 41.90
N SER A 58 7.03 -2.32 41.48
CA SER A 58 7.35 -3.74 41.74
C SER A 58 8.62 -4.18 41.02
N ASP A 59 8.83 -3.74 39.77
CA ASP A 59 10.04 -4.03 39.01
C ASP A 59 11.27 -3.34 39.63
N TRP A 60 11.10 -2.11 40.14
CA TRP A 60 12.15 -1.34 40.81
C TRP A 60 12.56 -1.93 42.17
N THR A 61 11.60 -2.35 42.98
CA THR A 61 11.87 -3.00 44.28
C THR A 61 12.62 -4.32 44.08
N ARG A 62 12.29 -5.04 43.00
CA ARG A 62 12.97 -6.28 42.60
C ARG A 62 14.38 -6.03 42.07
N LEU A 63 14.59 -4.94 41.34
CA LEU A 63 15.93 -4.47 40.93
C LEU A 63 16.81 -4.06 42.12
N GLN A 64 16.24 -3.40 43.12
CA GLN A 64 16.94 -3.06 44.37
C GLN A 64 17.35 -4.29 45.17
N TYR A 65 16.47 -5.30 45.24
CA TYR A 65 16.81 -6.59 45.87
C TYR A 65 17.96 -7.30 45.14
N LEU A 66 17.95 -7.29 43.80
CA LEU A 66 18.99 -7.92 42.97
C LEU A 66 20.35 -7.18 43.03
N THR A 67 20.34 -5.86 43.12
CA THR A 67 21.57 -5.05 43.31
C THR A 67 22.16 -5.25 44.71
N LYS A 68 21.32 -5.47 45.73
CA LYS A 68 21.76 -5.86 47.07
C LYS A 68 22.36 -7.27 47.10
N PHE A 69 21.74 -8.21 46.39
CA PHE A 69 22.23 -9.58 46.24
C PHE A 69 23.57 -9.66 45.48
N GLU A 70 23.78 -8.84 44.44
CA GLU A 70 25.04 -8.73 43.70
C GLU A 70 26.19 -8.21 44.59
N LYS A 71 25.89 -7.24 45.48
CA LYS A 71 26.86 -6.77 46.49
C LYS A 71 27.25 -7.84 47.50
N GLU A 72 26.35 -8.77 47.82
CA GLU A 72 26.58 -9.82 48.83
C GLU A 72 27.24 -11.09 48.27
N HIS A 73 27.01 -11.44 47.00
CA HIS A 73 27.41 -12.75 46.44
C HIS A 73 28.40 -12.68 45.26
N GLY A 74 28.89 -11.49 44.90
CA GLY A 74 29.99 -11.26 43.96
C GLY A 74 29.72 -11.56 42.48
N HIS A 75 28.77 -12.45 42.16
CA HIS A 75 28.41 -12.80 40.78
C HIS A 75 26.89 -12.99 40.61
N LEU A 76 26.33 -12.29 39.61
CA LEU A 76 24.93 -12.44 39.20
C LEU A 76 24.72 -13.66 38.27
N PRO A 77 23.58 -14.37 38.37
CA PRO A 77 23.25 -15.49 37.48
C PRO A 77 23.19 -15.11 36.00
N LYS A 78 23.50 -16.05 35.09
CA LYS A 78 23.54 -15.89 33.62
C LYS A 78 22.20 -15.48 32.95
N THR A 79 21.11 -15.29 33.69
CA THR A 79 19.81 -14.76 33.20
C THR A 79 19.81 -13.24 32.92
N ARG A 80 20.98 -12.59 33.06
CA ARG A 80 21.27 -11.15 32.91
C ARG A 80 20.70 -10.45 31.65
N SER A 81 20.59 -11.12 30.50
CA SER A 81 20.22 -10.44 29.24
C SER A 81 18.74 -10.01 29.18
N LYS A 82 17.81 -10.81 29.75
CA LYS A 82 16.37 -10.52 29.63
C LYS A 82 15.92 -9.32 30.46
N HIS A 83 16.49 -9.14 31.65
CA HIS A 83 16.04 -8.13 32.61
C HIS A 83 16.57 -6.73 32.28
N LEU A 84 17.85 -6.62 31.90
CA LEU A 84 18.42 -5.37 31.40
C LEU A 84 17.75 -4.97 30.08
N GLY A 85 17.49 -5.93 29.18
CA GLY A 85 16.74 -5.70 27.95
C GLY A 85 15.34 -5.13 28.22
N ASN A 86 14.59 -5.71 29.17
CA ASN A 86 13.28 -5.20 29.56
C ASN A 86 13.35 -3.80 30.19
N TYR A 87 14.32 -3.54 31.05
CA TYR A 87 14.51 -2.21 31.64
C TYR A 87 14.83 -1.15 30.58
N LEU A 88 15.78 -1.44 29.68
CA LEU A 88 16.13 -0.54 28.58
C LEU A 88 14.95 -0.32 27.63
N LEU A 89 14.14 -1.35 27.38
CA LEU A 89 12.93 -1.23 26.57
C LEU A 89 11.87 -0.36 27.26
N SER A 90 11.68 -0.50 28.58
CA SER A 90 10.76 0.34 29.36
C SER A 90 11.23 1.80 29.38
N VAL A 91 12.52 2.05 29.59
CA VAL A 91 13.09 3.41 29.52
C VAL A 91 12.92 4.01 28.12
N ALA A 92 13.15 3.23 27.07
CA ALA A 92 12.94 3.68 25.69
C ALA A 92 11.47 4.03 25.42
N ARG A 93 10.52 3.23 25.92
CA ARG A 93 9.07 3.53 25.82
C ARG A 93 8.70 4.82 26.54
N VAL A 94 9.20 5.03 27.76
CA VAL A 94 8.94 6.26 28.51
C VAL A 94 9.52 7.47 27.78
N ALA A 95 10.74 7.38 27.27
CA ALA A 95 11.35 8.45 26.48
C ALA A 95 10.53 8.78 25.22
N GLU A 96 10.02 7.77 24.51
CA GLU A 96 9.15 7.97 23.34
C GLU A 96 7.81 8.62 23.72
N GLN A 97 7.18 8.22 24.83
CA GLN A 97 5.95 8.86 25.31
C GLN A 97 6.18 10.33 25.72
N MET A 98 7.32 10.63 26.37
CA MET A 98 7.70 12.00 26.69
C MET A 98 7.89 12.87 25.45
N GLU A 99 8.36 12.29 24.33
CA GLU A 99 8.44 13.00 23.05
C GLU A 99 7.04 13.32 22.49
N PHE A 100 6.06 12.42 22.63
CA PHE A 100 4.71 12.57 22.08
C PHE A 100 3.79 13.48 22.89
N GLU A 101 4.04 13.66 24.18
CA GLU A 101 3.16 14.38 25.11
C GLU A 101 2.76 15.78 24.63
N ALA A 102 3.69 16.54 24.04
CA ALA A 102 3.39 17.89 23.55
C ALA A 102 2.39 17.87 22.39
N ASP A 103 2.58 16.98 21.41
CA ASP A 103 1.71 16.86 20.25
C ASP A 103 0.35 16.22 20.62
N GLU A 104 0.34 15.28 21.57
CA GLU A 104 -0.89 14.72 22.12
C GLU A 104 -1.74 15.79 22.81
N ARG A 105 -1.13 16.66 23.63
CA ARG A 105 -1.86 17.77 24.26
C ARG A 105 -2.44 18.73 23.24
N LEU A 106 -1.70 19.03 22.16
CA LEU A 106 -2.20 19.86 21.07
C LEU A 106 -3.43 19.25 20.41
N LEU A 107 -3.40 17.95 20.08
CA LEU A 107 -4.60 17.27 19.56
C LEU A 107 -5.76 17.28 20.57
N ARG A 108 -5.49 16.91 21.82
CA ARG A 108 -6.54 16.79 22.84
C ARG A 108 -7.25 18.12 23.12
N ASN A 109 -6.51 19.23 23.09
CA ASN A 109 -7.08 20.55 23.36
C ASN A 109 -7.76 21.17 22.13
N PHE A 110 -7.16 21.03 20.94
CA PHE A 110 -7.51 21.85 19.77
C PHE A 110 -8.17 21.08 18.61
N LEU A 111 -8.31 19.75 18.65
CA LEU A 111 -8.83 18.99 17.49
C LEU A 111 -10.29 19.34 17.15
N HIS A 112 -11.14 19.54 18.15
CA HIS A 112 -12.59 19.79 17.98
C HIS A 112 -13.01 21.21 18.39
N GLU A 113 -12.04 22.10 18.56
CA GLU A 113 -12.29 23.49 18.93
C GLU A 113 -12.76 24.31 17.71
N LYS A 114 -13.36 25.49 17.94
CA LYS A 114 -13.86 26.37 16.87
C LYS A 114 -12.79 26.78 15.85
N SER A 115 -11.54 26.83 16.28
CA SER A 115 -10.36 26.98 15.43
C SER A 115 -9.58 25.68 15.48
N PRO A 116 -10.01 24.66 14.71
CA PRO A 116 -9.48 23.31 14.88
C PRO A 116 -8.04 23.22 14.40
N LEU A 117 -7.26 22.38 15.09
CA LEU A 117 -5.91 22.05 14.67
C LEU A 117 -5.93 21.34 13.31
N HIS A 118 -5.25 21.91 12.31
CA HIS A 118 -5.12 21.26 11.01
C HIS A 118 -4.10 20.12 11.07
N VAL A 119 -4.61 18.90 11.27
CA VAL A 119 -3.80 17.69 11.39
C VAL A 119 -3.09 17.35 10.07
N ARG A 120 -1.87 16.82 10.19
CA ARG A 120 -1.10 16.27 9.08
C ARG A 120 -1.80 15.02 8.52
N ARG A 121 -1.81 14.89 7.19
CA ARG A 121 -2.46 13.77 6.50
C ARG A 121 -1.43 12.93 5.76
N THR A 122 -1.66 11.63 5.65
CA THR A 122 -0.90 10.80 4.72
C THR A 122 -1.25 11.15 3.27
N LEU A 123 -0.46 10.65 2.32
CA LEU A 123 -0.74 10.82 0.89
C LEU A 123 -2.16 10.36 0.54
N ASP A 124 -2.53 9.14 0.93
CA ASP A 124 -3.87 8.58 0.70
C ASP A 124 -4.98 9.39 1.40
N GLN A 125 -4.79 9.78 2.66
CA GLN A 125 -5.77 10.61 3.39
C GLN A 125 -6.01 11.97 2.73
N SER A 126 -4.98 12.55 2.10
CA SER A 126 -5.09 13.83 1.42
C SER A 126 -5.88 13.73 0.11
N TYR A 127 -5.76 12.60 -0.60
CA TYR A 127 -6.40 12.38 -1.89
C TYR A 127 -7.83 11.82 -1.72
N PHE A 128 -7.98 10.81 -0.87
CA PHE A 128 -9.24 10.13 -0.57
C PHE A 128 -9.91 10.68 0.69
N TRP A 129 -10.20 11.97 0.68
CA TRP A 129 -10.80 12.66 1.83
C TRP A 129 -12.22 12.17 2.19
N THR A 130 -12.90 11.46 1.29
CA THR A 130 -14.22 10.86 1.52
C THR A 130 -14.17 9.46 2.14
N LEU A 131 -13.01 8.79 2.14
CA LEU A 131 -12.87 7.47 2.74
C LEU A 131 -12.79 7.58 4.26
N GLN A 132 -13.52 6.70 4.94
CA GLN A 132 -13.53 6.64 6.41
C GLN A 132 -12.23 6.06 6.99
N ASP A 133 -11.61 5.13 6.26
CA ASP A 133 -10.35 4.51 6.67
C ASP A 133 -9.42 4.33 5.46
N THR A 134 -8.15 4.67 5.67
CA THR A 134 -7.06 4.58 4.71
C THR A 134 -5.88 3.78 5.27
N ALA A 135 -6.01 3.18 6.46
CA ALA A 135 -4.92 2.52 7.17
C ALA A 135 -4.33 1.33 6.40
N THR A 136 -5.14 0.60 5.62
CA THR A 136 -4.66 -0.47 4.74
C THR A 136 -3.81 0.08 3.61
N ARG A 137 -4.27 1.15 2.96
CA ARG A 137 -3.56 1.85 1.87
C ARG A 137 -2.26 2.48 2.35
N ASP A 138 -2.29 3.13 3.52
CA ASP A 138 -1.12 3.69 4.19
C ASP A 138 -0.04 2.64 4.54
N ARG A 139 -0.42 1.37 4.67
CA ARG A 139 0.51 0.26 4.94
C ARG A 139 1.09 -0.34 3.66
N ASP A 140 0.48 -0.04 2.52
CA ASP A 140 0.90 -0.55 1.22
C ASP A 140 1.75 0.46 0.43
N GLN A 141 1.92 1.66 0.99
CA GLN A 141 2.64 2.74 0.32
C GLN A 141 4.04 2.31 -0.16
N VAL A 142 4.40 2.66 -1.39
CA VAL A 142 5.69 2.30 -2.03
C VAL A 142 6.89 2.72 -1.18
N VAL A 143 6.87 3.94 -0.65
CA VAL A 143 7.96 4.45 0.23
C VAL A 143 8.06 3.65 1.53
N TYR A 144 6.93 3.21 2.07
CA TYR A 144 6.93 2.35 3.25
C TYR A 144 7.52 0.99 2.95
N ARG A 145 7.13 0.35 1.84
CA ARG A 145 7.71 -0.93 1.38
C ARG A 145 9.22 -0.81 1.13
N GLY A 146 9.66 0.22 0.40
CA GLY A 146 11.07 0.45 0.07
C GLY A 146 11.96 0.79 1.27
N THR A 147 11.38 1.22 2.39
CA THR A 147 12.14 1.56 3.61
C THR A 147 12.04 0.49 4.69
N ARG A 148 11.04 -0.40 4.60
CA ARG A 148 10.81 -1.54 5.49
C ARG A 148 11.67 -2.74 5.04
N GLY A 149 12.93 -2.74 5.47
CA GLY A 149 13.86 -3.85 5.17
C GLY A 149 15.34 -3.46 5.10
N GLY A 150 15.66 -2.16 5.12
CA GLY A 150 17.04 -1.69 5.15
C GLY A 150 17.67 -1.70 6.56
N LYS A 151 18.89 -1.14 6.68
CA LYS A 151 19.63 -0.97 7.95
C LYS A 151 18.89 -0.19 9.05
N ARG A 152 17.73 0.40 8.74
CA ARG A 152 16.94 1.25 9.65
C ARG A 152 15.64 0.52 10.00
N PRO A 153 15.37 0.25 11.29
CA PRO A 153 14.23 -0.59 11.73
C PRO A 153 12.85 0.09 11.60
N GLN A 154 12.79 1.37 11.22
CA GLN A 154 11.56 2.15 11.18
C GLN A 154 11.20 2.51 9.73
N GLY A 155 10.04 2.00 9.27
CA GLY A 155 9.48 2.34 7.97
C GLY A 155 9.01 3.80 7.91
N ARG A 156 9.06 4.38 6.71
CA ARG A 156 8.70 5.78 6.46
C ARG A 156 7.44 5.86 5.62
N ILE A 157 6.66 6.90 5.82
CA ILE A 157 5.44 7.16 5.07
C ILE A 157 5.47 8.59 4.52
N VAL A 158 4.98 8.78 3.30
CA VAL A 158 4.78 10.09 2.67
C VAL A 158 3.54 10.73 3.27
N MET A 159 3.72 11.98 3.70
CA MET A 159 2.72 12.85 4.28
C MET A 159 2.48 14.02 3.33
N VAL A 160 1.29 14.60 3.41
CA VAL A 160 0.94 15.87 2.77
C VAL A 160 0.68 16.87 3.88
N ASP A 161 1.62 17.79 3.99
CA ASP A 161 1.61 18.90 4.94
C ASP A 161 1.02 20.14 4.26
N GLN A 162 0.60 21.12 5.05
CA GLN A 162 0.06 22.39 4.55
C GLN A 162 0.90 23.56 5.02
N LEU A 163 1.28 24.42 4.07
CA LEU A 163 1.83 25.73 4.31
C LEU A 163 0.71 26.76 4.41
N TRP A 164 0.69 27.47 5.53
CA TRP A 164 -0.09 28.69 5.71
C TRP A 164 0.86 29.89 5.73
N MET A 165 0.53 30.91 4.94
CA MET A 165 1.39 32.08 4.75
C MET A 165 0.52 33.32 4.54
N TRP A 166 0.81 34.36 5.30
CA TRP A 166 0.15 35.66 5.22
C TRP A 166 1.22 36.75 5.13
N ILE A 167 1.11 37.58 4.09
CA ILE A 167 1.90 38.81 3.95
C ILE A 167 1.00 39.93 4.46
N LEU A 168 1.38 40.53 5.59
CA LEU A 168 0.55 41.53 6.27
C LEU A 168 0.85 42.94 5.78
N ASP A 169 2.12 43.19 5.50
CA ASP A 169 2.64 44.47 5.04
C ASP A 169 3.91 44.22 4.20
N GLU A 170 4.65 45.30 3.89
CA GLU A 170 5.86 45.26 3.05
C GLU A 170 7.08 44.61 3.74
N HIS A 171 7.03 44.36 5.05
CA HIS A 171 8.16 43.91 5.88
C HIS A 171 7.83 42.67 6.76
N THR A 172 6.56 42.28 6.83
CA THR A 172 6.06 41.26 7.76
C THR A 172 5.38 40.13 7.03
N ILE A 173 5.94 38.93 7.19
CA ILE A 173 5.35 37.68 6.75
C ILE A 173 5.14 36.72 7.92
N LEU A 174 3.91 36.23 8.06
CA LEU A 174 3.57 35.19 9.01
C LEU A 174 3.47 33.86 8.26
N THR A 175 4.28 32.89 8.64
CA THR A 175 4.22 31.53 8.07
C THR A 175 4.05 30.48 9.16
N SER A 176 3.31 29.42 8.84
CA SER A 176 3.11 28.28 9.72
C SER A 176 3.29 26.98 8.96
N PHE A 177 4.15 26.12 9.50
CA PHE A 177 4.45 24.79 8.98
C PHE A 177 4.18 23.76 10.07
N PRO A 178 3.55 22.62 9.74
CA PRO A 178 3.40 21.54 10.71
C PRO A 178 4.76 21.01 11.15
N ARG A 179 4.87 20.77 12.45
CA ARG A 179 6.01 20.06 13.04
C ARG A 179 5.80 18.55 12.87
N ARG A 180 6.91 17.82 12.80
CA ARG A 180 6.86 16.36 12.93
C ARG A 180 6.50 15.90 14.32
N TRP A 181 5.74 14.82 14.35
CA TRP A 181 5.24 14.22 15.59
C TRP A 181 6.40 13.72 16.44
N GLY A 182 6.39 14.01 17.74
CA GLY A 182 7.36 13.53 18.71
C GLY A 182 8.77 14.03 18.48
N ARG A 183 8.98 15.23 17.92
CA ARG A 183 10.34 15.70 17.59
C ARG A 183 10.62 17.05 18.20
N ASN A 184 10.97 17.07 19.48
CA ASN A 184 11.29 18.29 20.24
C ASN A 184 12.59 19.01 19.80
N LYS A 185 13.41 18.39 18.96
CA LYS A 185 14.61 18.97 18.35
C LYS A 185 14.36 19.48 16.92
N PRO A 186 15.13 20.46 16.41
CA PRO A 186 15.00 20.92 15.03
C PRO A 186 15.24 19.76 14.05
N ASP A 187 14.28 19.52 13.17
CA ASP A 187 14.40 18.48 12.14
C ASP A 187 15.42 18.90 11.08
N SER A 188 16.52 18.14 10.97
CA SER A 188 17.53 18.26 9.92
C SER A 188 16.98 18.18 8.50
N SER A 189 15.87 17.46 8.32
CA SER A 189 15.17 17.28 7.04
C SER A 189 13.92 18.17 6.88
N GLY A 190 13.57 18.96 7.90
CA GLY A 190 12.36 19.77 7.89
C GLY A 190 12.54 21.10 7.15
N VAL A 191 11.44 21.59 6.57
CA VAL A 191 11.39 22.87 5.84
C VAL A 191 11.95 24.03 6.68
N HIS A 192 11.59 24.09 7.97
CA HIS A 192 12.01 25.17 8.85
C HIS A 192 13.53 25.24 9.08
N LYS A 193 14.22 24.09 9.19
CA LYS A 193 15.69 24.11 9.30
C LYS A 193 16.31 24.43 7.95
N SER A 194 15.83 23.82 6.87
CA SER A 194 16.28 24.11 5.50
C SER A 194 16.18 25.60 5.15
N LEU A 195 15.08 26.23 5.57
CA LEU A 195 14.87 27.65 5.43
C LEU A 195 15.91 28.44 6.23
N ARG A 196 16.12 28.12 7.51
CA ARG A 196 17.13 28.81 8.33
C ARG A 196 18.55 28.66 7.80
N ASP A 197 18.93 27.45 7.37
CA ASP A 197 20.23 27.19 6.79
C ASP A 197 20.42 28.02 5.51
N ARG A 198 19.39 28.13 4.66
CA ARG A 198 19.41 28.99 3.46
C ARG A 198 19.50 30.48 3.80
N LEU A 199 18.69 30.95 4.75
CA LEU A 199 18.70 32.35 5.17
C LEU A 199 20.04 32.75 5.80
N SER A 200 20.69 31.85 6.55
CA SER A 200 22.00 32.11 7.16
C SER A 200 23.16 32.25 6.18
N LEU A 201 22.98 31.78 4.94
CA LEU A 201 24.00 31.83 3.88
C LEU A 201 23.76 32.97 2.87
N GLY A 202 22.59 33.62 2.91
CA GLY A 202 22.11 34.52 1.86
C GLY A 202 21.45 35.79 2.40
N GLU A 203 22.07 36.46 3.37
CA GLU A 203 21.56 37.73 3.92
C GLU A 203 21.41 38.83 2.84
N ASP A 204 22.19 38.77 1.75
CA ASP A 204 22.15 39.74 0.63
C ASP A 204 21.16 39.38 -0.49
N GLU A 205 20.45 38.24 -0.42
CA GLU A 205 19.54 37.79 -1.50
C GLU A 205 18.07 38.25 -1.32
N ILE A 206 17.73 38.86 -0.19
CA ILE A 206 16.33 39.14 0.21
C ILE A 206 16.10 40.65 0.20
N ASN A 207 15.59 41.16 -0.92
CA ASN A 207 15.29 42.58 -1.07
C ASN A 207 13.85 42.90 -0.63
N SER A 208 12.94 41.94 -0.77
CA SER A 208 11.52 42.11 -0.43
C SER A 208 10.94 40.93 0.36
N VAL A 209 9.84 41.17 1.08
CA VAL A 209 9.01 40.11 1.67
C VAL A 209 8.51 39.13 0.60
N PHE A 210 8.30 39.59 -0.63
CA PHE A 210 7.91 38.73 -1.74
C PHE A 210 9.03 37.74 -2.11
N ASP A 211 10.31 38.15 -2.04
CA ASP A 211 11.44 37.24 -2.25
C ASP A 211 11.50 36.18 -1.15
N LEU A 212 11.30 36.58 0.11
CA LEU A 212 11.22 35.64 1.22
C LEU A 212 10.06 34.65 1.06
N ALA A 213 8.90 35.12 0.57
CA ALA A 213 7.76 34.25 0.27
C ALA A 213 8.11 33.23 -0.83
N LEU A 214 8.80 33.65 -1.90
CA LEU A 214 9.26 32.76 -2.97
C LEU A 214 10.27 31.73 -2.45
N ILE A 215 11.21 32.14 -1.59
CA ILE A 215 12.16 31.23 -0.93
C ILE A 215 11.39 30.17 -0.13
N ILE A 216 10.37 30.56 0.62
CA ILE A 216 9.55 29.62 1.42
C ILE A 216 8.80 28.62 0.53
N LEU A 217 8.16 29.10 -0.54
CA LEU A 217 7.44 28.26 -1.51
C LEU A 217 8.39 27.28 -2.22
N ASP A 218 9.58 27.74 -2.57
CA ASP A 218 10.64 26.93 -3.16
C ASP A 218 11.14 25.84 -2.20
N GLN A 219 11.37 26.17 -0.92
CA GLN A 219 11.79 25.18 0.07
C GLN A 219 10.72 24.09 0.31
N CYS A 220 9.43 24.45 0.27
CA CYS A 220 8.34 23.48 0.39
C CYS A 220 8.26 22.52 -0.81
N SER A 221 8.62 22.97 -2.01
CA SER A 221 8.58 22.15 -3.22
C SER A 221 9.85 21.31 -3.45
N ARG A 222 10.97 21.61 -2.76
CA ARG A 222 12.25 20.87 -2.86
C ARG A 222 12.38 19.66 -1.94
N VAL A 223 11.44 19.45 -1.01
CA VAL A 223 11.55 18.47 0.10
C VAL A 223 11.85 17.03 -0.35
N PHE A 224 11.54 16.61 -1.58
CA PHE A 224 11.89 15.27 -2.08
C PHE A 224 12.91 15.24 -3.22
N PHE A 225 13.23 16.40 -3.80
CA PHE A 225 14.12 16.51 -4.97
C PHE A 225 15.53 16.92 -4.61
N ASP A 226 15.73 17.41 -3.38
CA ASP A 226 17.07 17.79 -2.92
C ASP A 226 17.92 16.54 -2.64
N ARG A 227 18.82 16.22 -3.58
CA ARG A 227 19.80 15.13 -3.55
C ARG A 227 21.14 15.55 -2.92
N THR A 228 21.31 16.83 -2.60
CA THR A 228 22.60 17.41 -2.15
C THR A 228 22.80 17.33 -0.64
N LYS A 229 21.72 17.13 0.12
CA LYS A 229 21.79 17.00 1.57
C LYS A 229 22.33 15.64 2.00
N PRO A 230 23.14 15.59 3.09
CA PRO A 230 23.69 14.34 3.59
C PRO A 230 22.56 13.33 3.89
N ARG A 231 22.88 12.03 3.78
CA ARG A 231 22.00 10.87 4.01
C ARG A 231 21.52 10.74 5.47
N ASP A 232 20.85 11.77 5.96
CA ASP A 232 20.11 11.74 7.21
C ASP A 232 18.95 10.73 7.10
N ASN A 233 18.12 10.64 8.13
CA ASN A 233 16.96 9.78 8.22
C ASN A 233 15.88 10.01 7.14
N ARG A 234 16.07 10.91 6.18
CA ARG A 234 15.13 11.18 5.07
C ARG A 234 15.10 10.04 4.05
N PRO A 235 13.91 9.67 3.51
CA PRO A 235 13.82 8.77 2.37
C PRO A 235 14.22 9.47 1.07
N GLU A 236 15.04 8.81 0.25
CA GLU A 236 15.28 9.18 -1.14
C GLU A 236 14.05 8.74 -1.97
N VAL A 237 12.94 9.49 -1.87
CA VAL A 237 11.63 9.09 -2.41
C VAL A 237 11.70 8.80 -3.91
N MET A 238 12.32 9.70 -4.68
CA MET A 238 12.43 9.54 -6.14
C MET A 238 13.22 8.27 -6.53
N ASP A 239 14.30 7.98 -5.81
CA ASP A 239 15.10 6.77 -6.04
C ASP A 239 14.34 5.51 -5.64
N ILE A 240 13.52 5.55 -4.57
CA ILE A 240 12.67 4.43 -4.17
C ILE A 240 11.64 4.12 -5.25
N PHE A 241 10.97 5.13 -5.80
CA PHE A 241 10.02 4.94 -6.91
C PHE A 241 10.73 4.43 -8.17
N GLY A 242 11.85 5.05 -8.56
CA GLY A 242 12.63 4.61 -9.72
C GLY A 242 13.09 3.16 -9.61
N ASN A 243 13.62 2.75 -8.45
CA ASN A 243 14.02 1.36 -8.20
C ASN A 243 12.83 0.39 -8.23
N THR A 244 11.66 0.81 -7.72
CA THR A 244 10.44 -0.01 -7.74
C THR A 244 9.94 -0.21 -9.17
N VAL A 245 9.87 0.85 -9.98
CA VAL A 245 9.49 0.78 -11.40
C VAL A 245 10.47 -0.09 -12.20
N ALA A 246 11.77 0.05 -11.95
CA ALA A 246 12.79 -0.79 -12.57
C ALA A 246 12.62 -2.27 -12.20
N SER A 247 12.35 -2.57 -10.92
CA SER A 247 12.08 -3.94 -10.45
C SER A 247 10.83 -4.54 -11.10
N LEU A 248 9.74 -3.77 -11.19
CA LEU A 248 8.52 -4.20 -11.87
C LEU A 248 8.78 -4.51 -13.35
N THR A 249 9.54 -3.66 -14.03
CA THR A 249 9.91 -3.85 -15.43
C THR A 249 10.75 -5.11 -15.64
N HIS A 250 11.67 -5.41 -14.71
CA HIS A 250 12.46 -6.64 -14.72
C HIS A 250 11.57 -7.87 -14.53
N LYS A 251 10.77 -7.93 -13.46
CA LYS A 251 9.85 -9.05 -13.18
C LYS A 251 8.86 -9.28 -14.33
N LYS A 252 8.39 -8.20 -14.98
CA LYS A 252 7.58 -8.28 -16.20
C LYS A 252 8.35 -8.97 -17.33
N THR A 253 9.62 -8.62 -17.52
CA THR A 253 10.43 -9.15 -18.62
C THR A 253 10.72 -10.63 -18.40
N ASP A 254 11.05 -11.02 -17.16
CA ASP A 254 11.20 -12.42 -16.78
C ASP A 254 9.91 -13.21 -17.05
N SER A 255 8.75 -12.64 -16.71
CA SER A 255 7.45 -13.29 -16.92
C SER A 255 7.15 -13.49 -18.41
N TYR A 256 7.48 -12.52 -19.26
CA TYR A 256 7.37 -12.61 -20.72
C TYR A 256 8.30 -13.68 -21.30
N GLU A 257 9.55 -13.71 -20.86
CA GLU A 257 10.53 -14.68 -21.35
C GLU A 257 10.15 -16.11 -20.94
N LEU A 258 9.72 -16.30 -19.70
CA LEU A 258 9.22 -17.59 -19.22
C LEU A 258 8.01 -18.07 -20.04
N PHE A 259 7.08 -17.16 -20.36
CA PHE A 259 5.94 -17.46 -21.20
C PHE A 259 6.35 -17.93 -22.60
N TRP A 260 7.22 -17.19 -23.29
CA TRP A 260 7.65 -17.53 -24.64
C TRP A 260 8.45 -18.83 -24.71
N ARG A 261 9.43 -19.01 -23.81
CA ARG A 261 10.21 -20.25 -23.73
C ARG A 261 9.33 -21.48 -23.51
N GLN A 262 8.22 -21.34 -22.79
CA GLN A 262 7.30 -22.45 -22.57
C GLN A 262 6.36 -22.66 -23.76
N SER A 263 5.87 -21.59 -24.39
CA SER A 263 5.05 -21.67 -25.60
C SER A 263 5.78 -22.37 -26.75
N GLU A 264 7.07 -22.08 -26.95
CA GLU A 264 7.90 -22.75 -27.96
C GLU A 264 8.05 -24.26 -27.69
N LYS A 265 8.22 -24.65 -26.42
CA LYS A 265 8.29 -26.07 -26.03
C LYS A 265 6.97 -26.79 -26.28
N ASP A 266 5.84 -26.13 -26.03
CA ASP A 266 4.51 -26.69 -26.29
C ASP A 266 4.27 -26.94 -27.79
N LEU A 267 4.81 -26.07 -28.65
CA LEU A 267 4.84 -26.26 -30.11
C LEU A 267 5.74 -27.42 -30.54
N ALA A 268 6.92 -27.56 -29.93
CA ALA A 268 7.90 -28.59 -30.27
C ALA A 268 7.49 -30.01 -29.79
N LEU A 269 6.77 -30.13 -28.68
CA LEU A 269 6.41 -31.39 -28.03
C LEU A 269 5.02 -31.93 -28.45
N SER A 270 4.58 -31.64 -29.67
CA SER A 270 3.25 -31.96 -30.23
C SER A 270 2.78 -33.44 -30.14
N ASN A 271 3.55 -34.36 -29.55
CA ASN A 271 3.28 -35.80 -29.56
C ASN A 271 3.17 -36.53 -28.23
N HIS A 272 3.20 -35.90 -27.05
CA HIS A 272 2.82 -36.66 -25.84
C HIS A 272 2.24 -35.82 -24.70
N HIS A 273 1.08 -36.28 -24.22
CA HIS A 273 0.39 -35.97 -22.97
C HIS A 273 0.59 -34.55 -22.43
N VAL A 274 -0.48 -33.75 -22.52
CA VAL A 274 -0.65 -32.52 -21.76
C VAL A 274 -0.43 -32.80 -20.27
N THR A 275 0.80 -32.59 -19.80
CA THR A 275 1.21 -32.87 -18.43
C THR A 275 0.66 -31.80 -17.49
N ARG A 276 0.58 -32.15 -16.21
CA ARG A 276 0.25 -31.25 -15.09
C ARG A 276 1.07 -29.93 -15.08
N SER A 277 2.21 -29.91 -15.78
CA SER A 277 3.06 -28.75 -16.05
C SER A 277 2.32 -27.60 -16.74
N HIS A 278 1.39 -27.88 -17.67
CA HIS A 278 0.63 -26.86 -18.40
C HIS A 278 -0.24 -25.97 -17.51
N ARG A 279 -0.72 -26.52 -16.39
CA ARG A 279 -1.57 -25.77 -15.44
C ARG A 279 -0.79 -24.81 -14.54
N THR A 280 0.53 -25.00 -14.40
CA THR A 280 1.33 -24.25 -13.42
C THR A 280 1.85 -22.93 -14.00
N TYR A 281 2.23 -22.87 -15.28
CA TYR A 281 2.72 -21.63 -15.91
C TYR A 281 1.61 -20.72 -16.46
N LEU A 282 0.42 -21.27 -16.73
CA LEU A 282 -0.80 -20.51 -17.03
C LEU A 282 -1.46 -19.91 -15.78
N ASN A 283 -0.88 -20.15 -14.59
CA ASN A 283 -1.35 -19.53 -13.37
C ASN A 283 -1.15 -18.00 -13.47
N ILE A 284 -2.23 -17.26 -13.35
CA ILE A 284 -2.28 -15.79 -13.48
C ILE A 284 -1.88 -15.09 -12.18
N ASN A 285 -1.88 -15.81 -11.05
CA ASN A 285 -1.60 -15.22 -9.73
C ASN A 285 -0.30 -14.41 -9.62
N PRO A 286 0.86 -14.85 -10.16
CA PRO A 286 2.08 -14.04 -10.08
C PRO A 286 1.97 -12.76 -10.91
N GLU A 287 1.42 -12.80 -12.13
CA GLU A 287 1.23 -11.59 -12.94
C GLU A 287 0.16 -10.67 -12.36
N GLY A 288 -0.89 -11.22 -11.75
CA GLY A 288 -1.92 -10.43 -11.07
C GLY A 288 -1.37 -9.67 -9.85
N ALA A 289 -0.39 -10.25 -9.13
CA ALA A 289 0.31 -9.54 -8.06
C ALA A 289 1.18 -8.41 -8.60
N LEU A 290 1.89 -8.62 -9.71
CA LEU A 290 2.67 -7.57 -10.39
C LEU A 290 1.79 -6.45 -10.92
N LEU A 291 0.61 -6.78 -11.46
CA LEU A 291 -0.36 -5.82 -11.95
C LEU A 291 -0.82 -4.90 -10.82
N ARG A 292 -1.23 -5.49 -9.69
CA ARG A 292 -1.63 -4.73 -8.50
C ARG A 292 -0.50 -3.82 -8.00
N GLU A 293 0.72 -4.36 -7.89
CA GLU A 293 1.89 -3.58 -7.47
C GLU A 293 2.17 -2.41 -8.42
N CYS A 294 1.94 -2.59 -9.73
CA CYS A 294 2.10 -1.55 -10.74
C CYS A 294 1.00 -0.49 -10.65
N GLU A 295 -0.26 -0.88 -10.46
CA GLU A 295 -1.39 0.02 -10.24
C GLU A 295 -1.18 0.90 -9.00
N ASP A 296 -0.73 0.32 -7.89
CA ASP A 296 -0.41 1.05 -6.66
C ASP A 296 0.64 2.14 -6.92
N VAL A 297 1.73 1.79 -7.62
CA VAL A 297 2.81 2.73 -7.95
C VAL A 297 2.30 3.87 -8.84
N ILE A 298 1.48 3.57 -9.84
CA ILE A 298 0.89 4.57 -10.74
C ILE A 298 -0.02 5.52 -9.93
N GLU A 299 -0.85 4.98 -9.06
CA GLU A 299 -1.77 5.76 -8.24
C GLU A 299 -1.01 6.69 -7.27
N GLU A 300 0.01 6.20 -6.57
CA GLU A 300 0.83 7.02 -5.68
C GLU A 300 1.60 8.13 -6.40
N LEU A 301 2.20 7.83 -7.56
CA LEU A 301 2.86 8.84 -8.39
C LEU A 301 1.86 9.89 -8.88
N HIS A 302 0.66 9.46 -9.27
CA HIS A 302 -0.41 10.36 -9.66
C HIS A 302 -0.88 11.26 -8.51
N MET A 303 -1.01 10.72 -7.29
CA MET A 303 -1.33 11.50 -6.08
C MET A 303 -0.25 12.55 -5.80
N MET A 304 1.03 12.19 -5.88
CA MET A 304 2.16 13.13 -5.72
C MET A 304 2.12 14.23 -6.79
N LYS A 305 1.91 13.85 -8.06
CA LYS A 305 1.79 14.80 -9.17
C LYS A 305 0.65 15.80 -8.94
N ARG A 306 -0.49 15.36 -8.40
CA ARG A 306 -1.61 16.25 -8.05
C ARG A 306 -1.23 17.32 -7.01
N VAL A 307 -0.38 16.98 -6.04
CA VAL A 307 0.16 17.96 -5.08
C VAL A 307 1.02 19.01 -5.80
N PHE A 308 1.89 18.60 -6.72
CA PHE A 308 2.71 19.54 -7.51
C PHE A 308 1.88 20.42 -8.45
N ILE A 309 0.80 19.91 -9.04
CA ILE A 309 -0.15 20.72 -9.82
C ILE A 309 -0.73 21.84 -8.95
N GLN A 310 -1.13 21.53 -7.71
CA GLN A 310 -1.65 22.52 -6.77
C GLN A 310 -0.57 23.54 -6.36
N GLN A 311 0.68 23.11 -6.18
CA GLN A 311 1.79 24.03 -5.91
C GLN A 311 2.05 24.98 -7.08
N SER A 312 2.15 24.44 -8.30
CA SER A 312 2.33 25.22 -9.53
C SER A 312 1.23 26.27 -9.69
N GLN A 313 -0.03 25.89 -9.43
CA GLN A 313 -1.15 26.81 -9.48
C GLN A 313 -1.04 27.94 -8.44
N VAL A 314 -0.67 27.61 -7.18
CA VAL A 314 -0.50 28.62 -6.13
C VAL A 314 0.61 29.62 -6.49
N VAL A 315 1.75 29.15 -7.02
CA VAL A 315 2.84 30.05 -7.42
C VAL A 315 2.45 30.89 -8.64
N LYS A 316 1.75 30.30 -9.63
CA LYS A 316 1.19 31.04 -10.78
C LYS A 316 0.23 32.14 -10.34
N ASP A 317 -0.64 31.85 -9.38
CA ASP A 317 -1.60 32.84 -8.86
C ASP A 317 -0.92 33.89 -7.96
N PHE A 318 0.14 33.51 -7.23
CA PHE A 318 0.99 34.45 -6.52
C PHE A 318 1.67 35.42 -7.49
N LYS A 319 2.33 34.91 -8.54
CA LYS A 319 2.95 35.72 -9.61
C LYS A 319 1.95 36.70 -10.24
N LYS A 320 0.77 36.21 -10.66
CA LYS A 320 -0.30 37.08 -11.21
C LYS A 320 -0.72 38.18 -10.23
N SER A 321 -0.65 37.92 -8.93
CA SER A 321 -0.97 38.91 -7.90
C SER A 321 0.13 39.97 -7.80
N LEU A 322 1.41 39.59 -7.94
CA LEU A 322 2.53 40.53 -8.06
C LEU A 322 2.40 41.41 -9.31
N ASP A 323 2.12 40.81 -10.46
CA ASP A 323 1.94 41.54 -11.73
C ASP A 323 0.80 42.58 -11.62
N LYS A 324 -0.32 42.21 -10.98
CA LYS A 324 -1.45 43.12 -10.73
C LYS A 324 -1.08 44.25 -9.78
N MET A 325 -0.26 44.01 -8.76
CA MET A 325 0.19 45.06 -7.85
C MET A 325 1.05 46.10 -8.59
N ASN A 326 1.94 45.66 -9.48
CA ASN A 326 2.70 46.56 -10.34
C ASN A 326 1.79 47.34 -11.30
N ALA A 327 0.85 46.67 -11.97
CA ALA A 327 -0.09 47.35 -12.87
C ALA A 327 -0.95 48.41 -12.15
N ASN A 328 -1.45 48.10 -10.95
CA ASN A 328 -2.24 49.05 -10.16
C ASN A 328 -1.39 50.25 -9.69
N TYR A 329 -0.14 50.00 -9.30
CA TYR A 329 0.78 51.05 -8.89
C TYR A 329 1.12 52.00 -10.05
N GLU A 330 1.33 51.48 -11.26
CA GLU A 330 1.52 52.30 -12.47
C GLU A 330 0.31 53.21 -12.74
N VAL A 331 -0.91 52.69 -12.60
CA VAL A 331 -2.14 53.51 -12.75
C VAL A 331 -2.23 54.61 -11.69
N GLU A 332 -1.93 54.29 -10.43
CA GLU A 332 -1.94 55.26 -9.33
C GLU A 332 -0.87 56.36 -9.54
N LYS A 333 0.31 55.98 -10.04
CA LYS A 333 1.41 56.89 -10.36
C LYS A 333 1.02 57.87 -11.47
N LEU A 334 0.38 57.38 -12.54
CA LEU A 334 -0.17 58.22 -13.62
C LEU A 334 -1.23 59.21 -13.11
N GLN A 335 -2.12 58.77 -12.20
CA GLN A 335 -3.14 59.65 -11.62
C GLN A 335 -2.55 60.75 -10.72
N LYS A 336 -1.42 60.48 -10.05
CA LYS A 336 -0.73 61.42 -9.16
C LYS A 336 0.27 62.35 -9.87
N GLY A 337 0.46 62.20 -11.19
CA GLY A 337 1.38 63.03 -11.97
C GLY A 337 2.86 62.82 -11.66
N ILE A 338 3.22 61.67 -11.09
CA ILE A 338 4.60 61.30 -10.77
C ILE A 338 5.19 60.58 -11.99
N HIS A 339 6.24 61.12 -12.62
CA HIS A 339 6.86 60.48 -13.79
C HIS A 339 8.02 59.55 -13.44
N ASP A 340 8.80 59.86 -12.40
CA ASP A 340 9.94 59.05 -11.97
C ASP A 340 9.62 58.30 -10.67
N GLY A 341 9.79 56.98 -10.69
CA GLY A 341 9.54 56.11 -9.55
C GLY A 341 9.69 54.65 -9.94
N GLU A 342 10.42 53.89 -9.13
CA GLU A 342 10.64 52.45 -9.29
C GLU A 342 9.33 51.65 -9.15
N PRO A 343 9.21 50.48 -9.80
CA PRO A 343 8.05 49.62 -9.67
C PRO A 343 7.90 49.15 -8.21
N ARG A 344 6.65 48.94 -7.79
CA ARG A 344 6.34 48.52 -6.40
C ARG A 344 6.95 47.15 -6.05
N VAL A 345 7.00 46.26 -7.02
CA VAL A 345 7.64 44.94 -6.93
C VAL A 345 8.76 44.90 -7.96
N ASP A 346 9.96 44.54 -7.52
CA ASP A 346 11.12 44.45 -8.40
C ASP A 346 10.91 43.42 -9.52
N HIS A 347 11.47 43.73 -10.69
CA HIS A 347 11.42 42.83 -11.85
C HIS A 347 12.15 41.51 -11.57
N ASP A 348 13.21 41.52 -10.76
CA ASP A 348 13.92 40.30 -10.34
C ASP A 348 13.00 39.37 -9.54
N THR A 349 12.19 39.89 -8.63
CA THR A 349 11.20 39.11 -7.86
C THR A 349 10.19 38.42 -8.79
N ILE A 350 9.70 39.12 -9.83
CA ILE A 350 8.76 38.54 -10.79
C ILE A 350 9.44 37.45 -11.64
N LEU A 351 10.71 37.65 -12.00
CA LEU A 351 11.51 36.65 -12.71
C LEU A 351 11.72 35.41 -11.84
N ARG A 352 12.14 35.57 -10.58
CA ARG A 352 12.26 34.47 -9.60
C ARG A 352 10.95 33.71 -9.40
N ALA A 353 9.81 34.41 -9.43
CA ALA A 353 8.51 33.77 -9.37
C ALA A 353 8.23 32.88 -10.60
N GLN A 354 8.64 33.32 -11.79
CA GLN A 354 8.56 32.52 -13.01
C GLN A 354 9.52 31.33 -12.97
N GLU A 355 10.77 31.52 -12.56
CA GLU A 355 11.75 30.45 -12.40
C GLU A 355 11.27 29.39 -11.41
N LEU A 356 10.63 29.79 -10.31
CA LEU A 356 10.03 28.87 -9.36
C LEU A 356 8.90 28.03 -9.99
N VAL A 357 8.08 28.63 -10.85
CA VAL A 357 7.08 27.88 -11.62
C VAL A 357 7.75 26.85 -12.51
N ASP A 358 8.79 27.25 -13.24
CA ASP A 358 9.50 26.37 -14.16
C ASP A 358 10.16 25.20 -13.41
N HIS A 359 10.78 25.47 -12.27
CA HIS A 359 11.34 24.42 -11.40
C HIS A 359 10.30 23.45 -10.83
N ILE A 360 9.10 23.94 -10.48
CA ILE A 360 8.01 23.07 -10.04
C ILE A 360 7.51 22.21 -11.21
N ASP A 361 7.40 22.79 -12.40
CA ASP A 361 6.95 22.09 -13.60
C ASP A 361 7.99 21.04 -14.07
N GLU A 362 9.30 21.30 -13.91
CA GLU A 362 10.39 20.31 -14.09
C GLU A 362 10.26 19.12 -13.13
N ARG A 363 10.06 19.39 -11.83
CA ARG A 363 9.88 18.33 -10.81
C ARG A 363 8.61 17.51 -11.06
N MET A 364 7.55 18.18 -11.51
CA MET A 364 6.31 17.53 -11.94
C MET A 364 6.56 16.63 -13.16
N SER A 365 7.39 17.06 -14.11
CA SER A 365 7.81 16.27 -15.27
C SER A 365 8.59 15.02 -14.85
N GLU A 366 9.51 15.11 -13.88
CA GLU A 366 10.26 13.95 -13.36
C GLU A 366 9.31 12.88 -12.78
N ILE A 367 8.31 13.29 -11.98
CA ILE A 367 7.26 12.37 -11.50
C ILE A 367 6.42 11.81 -12.66
N GLY A 368 6.08 12.66 -13.63
CA GLY A 368 5.31 12.27 -14.82
C GLY A 368 6.01 11.23 -15.69
N ASN A 369 7.34 11.28 -15.77
CA ASN A 369 8.15 10.30 -16.49
C ASN A 369 8.08 8.93 -15.80
N LEU A 370 8.28 8.88 -14.48
CA LEU A 370 8.11 7.64 -13.69
C LEU A 370 6.69 7.08 -13.80
N GLU A 371 5.67 7.93 -13.77
CA GLU A 371 4.26 7.53 -13.93
C GLU A 371 4.03 6.90 -15.31
N SER A 372 4.63 7.47 -16.36
CA SER A 372 4.49 6.98 -17.74
C SER A 372 5.21 5.66 -17.96
N GLU A 373 6.39 5.48 -17.36
CA GLU A 373 7.12 4.21 -17.36
C GLU A 373 6.33 3.11 -16.65
N ALA A 374 5.79 3.39 -15.46
CA ALA A 374 4.94 2.46 -14.74
C ALA A 374 3.69 2.09 -15.55
N LYS A 375 3.00 3.08 -16.14
CA LYS A 375 1.83 2.86 -17.03
C LYS A 375 2.16 1.95 -18.21
N ARG A 376 3.31 2.16 -18.85
CA ARG A 376 3.78 1.32 -19.96
C ARG A 376 3.99 -0.12 -19.50
N THR A 377 4.64 -0.33 -18.35
CA THR A 377 4.84 -1.66 -17.78
C THR A 377 3.50 -2.33 -17.44
N ASN A 378 2.53 -1.58 -16.90
CA ASN A 378 1.19 -2.10 -16.62
C ASN A 378 0.45 -2.55 -17.90
N GLN A 379 0.48 -1.74 -18.96
CA GLN A 379 -0.11 -2.09 -20.25
C GLN A 379 0.51 -3.35 -20.87
N GLN A 380 1.82 -3.50 -20.74
CA GLN A 380 2.51 -4.72 -21.18
C GLN A 380 2.10 -5.94 -20.34
N LEU A 381 1.97 -5.81 -19.01
CA LEU A 381 1.45 -6.89 -18.16
C LEU A 381 0.04 -7.30 -18.55
N HIS A 382 -0.86 -6.36 -18.82
CA HIS A 382 -2.21 -6.67 -19.33
C HIS A 382 -2.16 -7.45 -20.65
N SER A 383 -1.26 -7.08 -21.56
CA SER A 383 -1.09 -7.80 -22.82
C SER A 383 -0.58 -9.22 -22.61
N LEU A 384 0.38 -9.43 -21.70
CA LEU A 384 0.85 -10.77 -21.33
C LEU A 384 -0.27 -11.63 -20.75
N LEU A 385 -1.07 -11.06 -19.86
CA LEU A 385 -2.19 -11.74 -19.21
C LEU A 385 -3.25 -12.16 -20.23
N ALA A 386 -3.55 -11.29 -21.20
CA ALA A 386 -4.44 -11.62 -22.32
C ALA A 386 -3.89 -12.78 -23.17
N LEU A 387 -2.59 -12.78 -23.49
CA LEU A 387 -1.95 -13.87 -24.24
C LEU A 387 -2.00 -15.20 -23.48
N LYS A 388 -1.71 -15.18 -22.17
CA LYS A 388 -1.82 -16.39 -21.32
C LYS A 388 -3.24 -16.93 -21.28
N GLN A 389 -4.25 -16.07 -21.15
CA GLN A 389 -5.66 -16.48 -21.15
C GLN A 389 -6.07 -17.08 -22.51
N GLN A 390 -5.64 -16.47 -23.62
CA GLN A 390 -5.87 -17.01 -24.96
C GLN A 390 -5.23 -18.39 -25.13
N GLN A 391 -3.98 -18.56 -24.69
CA GLN A 391 -3.31 -19.86 -24.75
C GLN A 391 -3.99 -20.91 -23.86
N ALA A 392 -4.46 -20.52 -22.66
CA ALA A 392 -5.20 -21.41 -21.78
C ALA A 392 -6.49 -21.94 -22.44
N SER A 393 -7.24 -21.06 -23.10
CA SER A 393 -8.45 -21.41 -23.86
C SER A 393 -8.15 -22.37 -25.02
N ILE A 394 -7.07 -22.12 -25.78
CA ILE A 394 -6.65 -23.00 -26.88
C ILE A 394 -6.27 -24.40 -26.35
N ILE A 395 -5.54 -24.47 -25.24
CA ILE A 395 -5.13 -25.74 -24.63
C ILE A 395 -6.35 -26.50 -24.12
N GLU A 396 -7.30 -25.81 -23.48
CA GLU A 396 -8.54 -26.42 -23.00
C GLU A 396 -9.40 -26.95 -24.15
N ALA A 397 -9.52 -26.22 -25.25
CA ALA A 397 -10.22 -26.67 -26.45
C ALA A 397 -9.57 -27.92 -27.07
N ARG A 398 -8.24 -27.96 -27.15
CA ARG A 398 -7.51 -29.16 -27.64
C ARG A 398 -7.71 -30.36 -26.73
N LEU A 399 -7.65 -30.16 -25.41
CA LEU A 399 -7.92 -31.21 -24.43
C LEU A 399 -9.36 -31.74 -24.53
N ALA A 400 -10.34 -30.86 -24.72
CA ALA A 400 -11.73 -31.27 -24.92
C ALA A 400 -11.90 -32.11 -26.19
N LEU A 401 -11.22 -31.73 -27.28
CA LEU A 401 -11.21 -32.51 -28.51
C LEU A 401 -10.57 -33.89 -28.31
N GLU A 402 -9.43 -33.97 -27.64
CA GLU A 402 -8.76 -35.25 -27.36
C GLU A 402 -9.64 -36.18 -26.52
N ARG A 403 -10.29 -35.65 -25.48
CA ARG A 403 -11.28 -36.39 -24.69
C ARG A 403 -12.46 -36.88 -25.54
N ALA A 404 -12.95 -36.06 -26.46
CA ALA A 404 -14.04 -36.44 -27.37
C ALA A 404 -13.62 -37.57 -28.33
N VAL A 405 -12.38 -37.52 -28.86
CA VAL A 405 -11.83 -38.58 -29.72
C VAL A 405 -11.66 -39.89 -28.94
N GLN A 406 -11.11 -39.83 -27.73
CA GLN A 406 -10.99 -40.99 -26.84
C GLN A 406 -12.37 -41.57 -26.44
N ALA A 407 -13.36 -40.71 -26.16
CA ALA A 407 -14.72 -41.15 -25.86
C ALA A 407 -15.37 -41.83 -27.09
N ASN A 408 -15.09 -41.35 -28.30
CA ASN A 408 -15.59 -41.98 -29.52
C ASN A 408 -14.97 -43.36 -29.76
N SER A 409 -13.65 -43.51 -29.60
CA SER A 409 -12.99 -44.81 -29.74
C SER A 409 -13.44 -45.80 -28.65
N GLN A 410 -13.65 -45.32 -27.42
CA GLN A 410 -14.24 -46.10 -26.34
C GLN A 410 -15.68 -46.53 -26.69
N GLY A 411 -16.50 -45.61 -27.22
CA GLY A 411 -17.85 -45.90 -27.69
C GLY A 411 -17.90 -46.99 -28.76
N ARG A 412 -16.95 -47.00 -29.71
CA ARG A 412 -16.82 -48.08 -30.71
C ARG A 412 -16.46 -49.43 -30.07
N SER A 413 -15.60 -49.43 -29.06
CA SER A 413 -15.23 -50.65 -28.34
C SER A 413 -16.41 -51.22 -27.56
N VAL A 414 -17.20 -50.36 -26.89
CA VAL A 414 -18.44 -50.74 -26.21
C VAL A 414 -19.46 -51.28 -27.21
N MET A 415 -19.62 -50.65 -28.39
CA MET A 415 -20.50 -51.13 -29.45
C MET A 415 -20.10 -52.54 -29.96
N LEU A 416 -18.81 -52.79 -30.13
CA LEU A 416 -18.33 -54.11 -30.56
C LEU A 416 -18.58 -55.17 -29.47
N PHE A 417 -18.34 -54.83 -28.20
CA PHE A 417 -18.64 -55.69 -27.07
C PHE A 417 -20.15 -55.99 -26.97
N THR A 418 -21.03 -55.00 -27.18
CA THR A 418 -22.48 -55.22 -27.16
C THR A 418 -22.95 -56.09 -28.32
N VAL A 419 -22.42 -55.93 -29.53
CA VAL A 419 -22.73 -56.82 -30.67
C VAL A 419 -22.35 -58.27 -30.37
N VAL A 420 -21.14 -58.51 -29.86
CA VAL A 420 -20.70 -59.85 -29.46
C VAL A 420 -21.60 -60.40 -28.35
N THR A 421 -21.93 -59.59 -27.35
CA THR A 421 -22.80 -60.01 -26.24
C THR A 421 -24.21 -60.37 -26.73
N ILE A 422 -24.82 -59.59 -27.61
CA ILE A 422 -26.18 -59.85 -28.13
C ILE A 422 -26.24 -61.17 -28.94
N LEU A 423 -25.18 -61.53 -29.67
CA LEU A 423 -25.13 -62.78 -30.44
C LEU A 423 -24.80 -64.00 -29.57
N PHE A 424 -23.79 -63.89 -28.71
CA PHE A 424 -23.27 -65.04 -27.96
C PHE A 424 -24.03 -65.31 -26.66
N LEU A 425 -24.70 -64.32 -26.05
CA LEU A 425 -25.45 -64.52 -24.81
C LEU A 425 -26.66 -65.46 -25.02
N PRO A 426 -27.52 -65.29 -26.05
CA PRO A 426 -28.60 -66.23 -26.32
C PRO A 426 -28.07 -67.59 -26.77
N LEU A 427 -27.00 -67.61 -27.57
CA LEU A 427 -26.41 -68.85 -28.05
C LEU A 427 -25.81 -69.68 -26.90
N SER A 428 -25.12 -69.02 -25.97
CA SER A 428 -24.59 -69.65 -24.75
C SER A 428 -25.71 -70.14 -23.83
N PHE A 429 -26.84 -69.45 -23.79
CA PHE A 429 -28.03 -69.93 -23.09
C PHE A 429 -28.59 -71.21 -23.73
N PHE A 430 -28.71 -71.26 -25.06
CA PHE A 430 -29.18 -72.46 -25.76
C PHE A 430 -28.19 -73.63 -25.63
N THR A 431 -26.88 -73.41 -25.75
CA THR A 431 -25.89 -74.49 -25.54
C THR A 431 -25.91 -75.00 -24.11
N SER A 432 -26.12 -74.12 -23.12
CA SER A 432 -26.34 -74.53 -21.73
C SER A 432 -27.64 -75.33 -21.57
N LEU A 433 -28.76 -74.86 -22.14
CA LEU A 433 -30.05 -75.56 -22.11
C LEU A 433 -30.00 -76.96 -22.73
N PHE A 434 -29.28 -77.13 -23.85
CA PHE A 434 -29.09 -78.43 -24.50
C PHE A 434 -27.98 -79.28 -23.86
N GLY A 435 -27.02 -78.66 -23.16
CA GLY A 435 -26.00 -79.36 -22.37
C GLY A 435 -26.50 -79.81 -21.00
N MET A 436 -27.63 -79.29 -20.53
CA MET A 436 -28.32 -79.78 -19.34
C MET A 436 -28.92 -81.16 -19.62
N ASN A 437 -28.58 -82.13 -18.77
CA ASN A 437 -29.12 -83.48 -18.87
C ASN A 437 -30.62 -83.44 -18.58
N ASN A 438 -31.45 -83.57 -19.63
CA ASN A 438 -32.89 -83.37 -19.58
C ASN A 438 -33.63 -84.68 -19.87
N SER A 439 -34.68 -84.98 -19.09
CA SER A 439 -35.26 -86.32 -19.06
C SER A 439 -36.09 -86.71 -20.29
N ASP A 440 -36.38 -85.76 -21.18
CA ASP A 440 -37.04 -86.03 -22.48
C ASP A 440 -36.05 -86.55 -23.55
N TRP A 441 -34.73 -86.47 -23.29
CA TRP A 441 -33.67 -86.86 -24.22
C TRP A 441 -32.74 -87.95 -23.67
N SER A 442 -32.75 -88.19 -22.36
CA SER A 442 -32.20 -89.39 -21.73
C SER A 442 -33.01 -89.74 -20.50
N ASN A 443 -33.29 -91.03 -20.25
CA ASN A 443 -34.10 -91.47 -19.12
C ASN A 443 -33.40 -91.18 -17.78
N ASP A 444 -33.55 -89.97 -17.20
CA ASP A 444 -34.18 -89.77 -15.86
C ASP A 444 -34.22 -88.31 -15.33
N LEU A 445 -35.28 -88.04 -14.56
CA LEU A 445 -35.47 -87.18 -13.37
C LEU A 445 -35.64 -85.63 -13.37
N LEU A 446 -35.90 -84.92 -14.48
CA LEU A 446 -36.58 -83.59 -14.42
C LEU A 446 -37.08 -83.13 -15.80
N GLY A 447 -38.37 -82.80 -15.91
CA GLY A 447 -39.01 -82.37 -17.15
C GLY A 447 -38.67 -80.93 -17.57
N LEU A 448 -38.56 -80.72 -18.88
CA LEU A 448 -38.09 -79.47 -19.52
C LEU A 448 -38.94 -78.24 -19.12
N HIS A 449 -40.22 -78.44 -18.80
CA HIS A 449 -41.15 -77.39 -18.34
C HIS A 449 -40.86 -76.89 -16.91
N GLU A 450 -40.45 -77.76 -15.99
CA GLU A 450 -40.13 -77.38 -14.60
C GLU A 450 -38.77 -76.67 -14.51
N GLN A 451 -37.78 -77.10 -15.29
CA GLN A 451 -36.46 -76.45 -15.35
C GLN A 451 -36.53 -75.02 -15.92
N LEU A 452 -37.33 -74.79 -16.96
CA LEU A 452 -37.53 -73.44 -17.52
C LEU A 452 -38.25 -72.50 -16.55
N ARG A 453 -39.13 -73.02 -15.69
CA ARG A 453 -39.83 -72.25 -14.66
C ARG A 453 -38.88 -71.83 -13.53
N LEU A 454 -37.96 -72.71 -13.12
CA LEU A 454 -36.90 -72.40 -12.14
C LEU A 454 -35.86 -71.41 -12.69
N MET A 455 -35.44 -71.52 -13.95
CA MET A 455 -34.51 -70.56 -14.57
C MET A 455 -35.09 -69.15 -14.75
N ARG A 456 -36.38 -69.02 -15.12
CA ARG A 456 -37.06 -67.70 -15.15
C ARG A 456 -37.23 -67.08 -13.76
N GLY A 457 -37.30 -67.89 -12.71
CA GLY A 457 -37.34 -67.44 -11.32
C GLY A 457 -36.05 -66.78 -10.85
N PHE A 458 -34.88 -67.22 -11.34
CA PHE A 458 -33.59 -66.62 -10.98
C PHE A 458 -33.19 -65.42 -11.85
N SER A 459 -33.62 -65.35 -13.11
CA SER A 459 -33.27 -64.25 -14.02
C SER A 459 -34.08 -62.95 -13.81
N SER A 460 -35.05 -62.94 -12.89
CA SER A 460 -35.94 -61.80 -12.62
C SER A 460 -35.64 -61.07 -11.29
N ALA A 461 -34.48 -61.32 -10.67
CA ALA A 461 -34.04 -60.53 -9.53
C ALA A 461 -33.46 -59.17 -10.01
N PRO A 462 -34.00 -58.01 -9.57
CA PRO A 462 -33.45 -56.72 -9.93
C PRO A 462 -32.12 -56.50 -9.21
N HIS A 463 -31.03 -56.33 -9.97
CA HIS A 463 -29.80 -55.78 -9.42
C HIS A 463 -30.04 -54.30 -9.05
N PRO A 464 -29.75 -53.87 -7.80
CA PRO A 464 -29.78 -52.46 -7.46
C PRO A 464 -28.55 -51.78 -8.07
N LEU A 465 -28.79 -50.88 -9.02
CA LEU A 465 -27.78 -49.93 -9.49
C LEU A 465 -27.61 -48.85 -8.41
N SER A 466 -26.47 -48.86 -7.75
CA SER A 466 -25.90 -47.73 -6.98
C SER A 466 -25.16 -46.78 -7.91
#